data_AF-A0A429P9Y2-F1
#
_entry.id   AF-A0A429P9Y2-F1
#
_cell.length_a   1.000
_cell.length_b   1.000
_cell.length_c   1.000
_cell.angle_alpha   90.00
_cell.angle_beta   90.00
_cell.angle_gamma   90.00
#
_symmetry.space_group_name_H-M   'P 1'
#
loop_
_entity.id
_entity.type
_entity.pdbx_description
1 polymer ?
#
loop_
_entity_poly.entity_id
_entity_poly.type
_entity_poly.pdbx_seq_one_letter_code
_entity_poly.pdbx_strand_id
1 'polypeptide(L)'
;KSSLVFHTVAAESQRLINETYSAFVQGFMPNRARPDVDVLDGLTTAIVVDQQRLGGDPRSTVGTATDAYAMLRVLYSRLGTPHLGGPGAFSFNTATVEASGALSVGKEHARAEKVSFHRTGGMCPRCEGRGSVTDMDRTRLYDASKSLADGARLAPGYKAGGWNARLYTESGLYDAGKPVGEFTERELHDLLYREPVRMKIAGINMTYEGLVPRIRKSMLAKDRESMQPHIRAFVDRAVTFATCPECEGTRLSAEARAVRVAGKGIAELSALQIGDLAAWLARLDEPSVAPL
;
A
#
# COMPACT_ATOMS: atom_id res chain seq x y z
N LYS A 1 -11.16 -24.50 25.11
CA LYS A 1 -10.90 -23.33 26.00
C LYS A 1 -11.25 -22.02 25.29
N SER A 2 -10.74 -21.76 24.10
CA SER A 2 -11.04 -20.54 23.32
C SER A 2 -12.50 -20.45 22.84
N SER A 3 -13.13 -21.58 22.49
CA SER A 3 -14.52 -21.61 22.03
C SER A 3 -15.53 -21.12 23.07
N LEU A 4 -15.40 -21.57 24.32
CA LEU A 4 -16.23 -21.08 25.43
C LEU A 4 -16.10 -19.56 25.63
N VAL A 5 -14.88 -19.02 25.49
CA VAL A 5 -14.65 -17.58 25.66
C VAL A 5 -15.23 -16.78 24.49
N PHE A 6 -14.89 -17.14 23.24
CA PHE A 6 -15.25 -16.33 22.06
C PHE A 6 -16.65 -16.63 21.50
N HIS A 7 -17.02 -17.90 21.42
CA HIS A 7 -18.29 -18.31 20.81
C HIS A 7 -19.45 -18.38 21.79
N THR A 8 -19.18 -18.44 23.10
CA THR A 8 -20.23 -18.51 24.12
C THR A 8 -20.30 -17.22 24.93
N VAL A 9 -19.31 -16.96 25.80
CA VAL A 9 -19.34 -15.84 26.76
C VAL A 9 -19.35 -14.49 26.02
N ALA A 10 -18.42 -14.29 25.10
CA ALA A 10 -18.33 -13.05 24.33
C ALA A 10 -19.46 -12.86 23.32
N ALA A 11 -19.96 -13.94 22.73
CA ALA A 11 -21.11 -13.87 21.83
C ALA A 11 -22.36 -13.40 22.57
N GLU A 12 -22.64 -13.99 23.74
CA GLU A 12 -23.80 -13.61 24.55
C GLU A 12 -23.67 -12.21 25.13
N SER A 13 -22.51 -11.86 25.68
CA SER A 13 -22.28 -10.52 26.22
C SER A 13 -22.43 -9.43 25.14
N GLN A 14 -21.88 -9.64 23.94
CA GLN A 14 -22.04 -8.70 22.83
C GLN A 14 -23.50 -8.61 22.36
N ARG A 15 -24.24 -9.73 22.35
CA ARG A 15 -25.67 -9.75 22.00
C ARG A 15 -26.49 -8.90 22.97
N LEU A 16 -26.28 -9.08 24.27
CA LEU A 16 -26.96 -8.31 25.32
C LEU A 16 -26.65 -6.81 25.22
N ILE A 17 -25.40 -6.45 24.92
CA ILE A 17 -25.00 -5.05 24.70
C ILE A 17 -25.68 -4.49 23.44
N ASN A 18 -25.69 -5.25 22.34
CA ASN A 18 -26.33 -4.82 21.09
C ASN A 18 -27.82 -4.48 21.31
N GLU A 19 -28.52 -5.25 22.16
CA GLU A 19 -29.93 -5.01 22.51
C GLU A 19 -30.17 -3.68 23.24
N THR A 20 -29.15 -3.10 23.88
CA THR A 20 -29.27 -1.79 24.55
C THR A 20 -29.21 -0.60 23.59
N TYR A 21 -28.74 -0.79 22.36
CA TYR A 21 -28.68 0.29 21.36
C TYR A 21 -30.02 0.48 20.65
N SER A 22 -30.21 1.64 20.02
CA SER A 22 -31.39 1.92 19.21
C SER A 22 -31.47 0.99 17.99
N ALA A 23 -32.70 0.73 17.51
CA ALA A 23 -32.94 -0.09 16.32
C ALA A 23 -32.15 0.42 15.08
N PHE A 24 -31.93 1.74 14.98
CA PHE A 24 -31.10 2.33 13.94
C PHE A 24 -29.64 1.84 14.00
N VAL A 25 -29.02 1.87 15.19
CA VAL A 25 -27.63 1.43 15.38
C VAL A 25 -27.50 -0.07 15.22
N GLN A 26 -28.46 -0.84 15.74
CA GLN A 26 -28.48 -2.31 15.63
C GLN A 26 -28.37 -2.81 14.18
N GLY A 27 -28.92 -2.07 13.20
CA GLY A 27 -28.81 -2.41 11.78
C GLY A 27 -27.38 -2.36 11.20
N PHE A 28 -26.47 -1.66 11.87
CA PHE A 28 -25.05 -1.58 11.48
C PHE A 28 -24.15 -2.50 12.32
N MET A 29 -24.69 -3.14 13.36
CA MET A 29 -23.90 -3.98 14.25
C MET A 29 -23.77 -5.42 13.73
N PRO A 30 -22.69 -6.14 14.07
CA PRO A 30 -22.56 -7.55 13.72
C PRO A 30 -23.68 -8.37 14.36
N ASN A 31 -24.48 -9.05 13.54
CA ASN A 31 -25.49 -9.98 14.03
C ASN A 31 -24.81 -11.30 14.41
N ARG A 32 -24.51 -11.49 15.70
CA ARG A 32 -23.93 -12.74 16.21
C ARG A 32 -25.04 -13.75 16.49
N ALA A 33 -24.84 -14.99 16.06
CA ALA A 33 -25.74 -16.08 16.40
C ALA A 33 -25.81 -16.27 17.92
N ARG A 34 -26.99 -16.67 18.42
CA ARG A 34 -27.16 -17.03 19.83
C ARG A 34 -26.26 -18.24 20.13
N PRO A 35 -25.47 -18.21 21.21
CA PRO A 35 -24.61 -19.32 21.58
C PRO A 35 -25.42 -20.52 22.06
N ASP A 36 -24.88 -21.72 21.82
CA ASP A 36 -25.44 -22.99 22.27
C ASP A 36 -25.12 -23.23 23.75
N VAL A 37 -26.02 -22.77 24.64
CA VAL A 37 -25.93 -22.91 26.10
C VAL A 37 -27.30 -23.03 26.74
N ASP A 38 -27.41 -23.86 27.79
CA ASP A 38 -28.65 -24.05 28.55
C ASP A 38 -28.98 -22.85 29.45
N VAL A 39 -28.02 -22.41 30.27
CA VAL A 39 -28.18 -21.30 31.21
C VAL A 39 -26.88 -20.52 31.31
N LEU A 40 -27.00 -19.19 31.31
CA LEU A 40 -25.87 -18.30 31.47
C LEU A 40 -26.32 -17.03 32.21
N ASP A 41 -25.79 -16.80 33.41
CA ASP A 41 -26.21 -15.73 34.32
C ASP A 41 -24.97 -14.98 34.87
N GLY A 42 -25.17 -13.73 35.30
CA GLY A 42 -24.12 -12.90 35.88
C GLY A 42 -23.09 -12.37 34.88
N LEU A 43 -23.41 -12.32 33.58
CA LEU A 43 -22.51 -11.72 32.59
C LEU A 43 -22.40 -10.21 32.75
N THR A 44 -21.16 -9.74 32.80
CA THR A 44 -20.83 -8.34 32.56
C THR A 44 -20.48 -8.11 31.10
N THR A 45 -20.38 -6.85 30.70
CA THR A 45 -19.87 -6.44 29.38
C THR A 45 -18.48 -7.06 29.14
N ALA A 46 -18.37 -7.88 28.11
CA ALA A 46 -17.12 -8.51 27.69
C ALA A 46 -16.65 -7.84 26.41
N ILE A 47 -15.51 -7.19 26.47
CA ILE A 47 -14.84 -6.63 25.29
C ILE A 47 -13.90 -7.70 24.76
N VAL A 48 -14.18 -8.17 23.55
CA VAL A 48 -13.30 -9.12 22.88
C VAL A 48 -12.08 -8.38 22.34
N VAL A 49 -10.93 -8.64 22.94
CA VAL A 49 -9.65 -8.24 22.37
C VAL A 49 -9.13 -9.41 21.54
N ASP A 50 -9.46 -9.41 20.25
CA ASP A 50 -8.87 -10.35 19.30
C ASP A 50 -7.49 -9.84 18.89
N GLN A 51 -6.48 -10.71 18.94
CA GLN A 51 -5.16 -10.42 18.40
C GLN A 51 -5.12 -10.78 16.91
N GLN A 52 -6.07 -10.26 16.13
CA GLN A 52 -5.92 -10.32 14.69
C GLN A 52 -4.63 -9.58 14.35
N ARG A 53 -3.72 -10.27 13.65
CA ARG A 53 -2.54 -9.61 13.12
C ARG A 53 -3.02 -8.46 12.27
N LEU A 54 -2.51 -7.25 12.55
CA LEU A 54 -2.71 -6.11 11.66
C LEU A 54 -2.36 -6.57 10.24
N GLY A 55 -3.26 -6.34 9.29
CA GLY A 55 -3.08 -6.76 7.90
C GLY A 55 -1.77 -6.22 7.33
N GLY A 56 -1.09 -7.01 6.50
CA GLY A 56 0.28 -6.74 6.06
C GLY A 56 0.44 -5.77 4.89
N ASP A 57 -0.45 -4.79 4.70
CA ASP A 57 -0.10 -3.76 3.71
C ASP A 57 1.15 -3.01 4.23
N PRO A 58 2.23 -2.84 3.44
CA PRO A 58 3.41 -2.10 3.89
C PRO A 58 3.11 -0.67 4.37
N ARG A 59 1.95 -0.11 3.99
CA ARG A 59 1.45 1.20 4.41
C ARG A 59 0.62 1.16 5.71
N SER A 60 0.30 -0.03 6.24
CA SER A 60 -0.32 -0.23 7.54
C SER A 60 0.74 -0.17 8.66
N THR A 61 0.75 0.94 9.40
CA THR A 61 1.62 1.15 10.56
C THR A 61 0.81 1.25 11.85
N VAL A 62 1.46 1.16 13.01
CA VAL A 62 0.83 1.44 14.31
C VAL A 62 0.19 2.84 14.32
N GLY A 63 0.85 3.83 13.72
CA GLY A 63 0.31 5.19 13.61
C GLY A 63 -0.96 5.29 12.76
N THR A 64 -1.13 4.43 11.75
CA THR A 64 -2.40 4.34 11.00
C THR A 64 -3.47 3.53 11.71
N ALA A 65 -3.08 2.50 12.47
CA ALA A 65 -4.03 1.66 13.20
C ALA A 65 -4.64 2.37 14.42
N THR A 66 -3.92 3.35 14.97
CA THR A 66 -4.32 4.12 16.16
C THR A 66 -4.83 5.53 15.82
N ASP A 67 -4.89 5.89 14.53
CA ASP A 67 -5.15 7.25 14.05
C ASP A 67 -4.21 8.35 14.55
N ALA A 68 -3.17 8.02 15.33
CA ALA A 68 -2.16 8.98 15.78
C ALA A 68 -1.50 9.72 14.61
N TYR A 69 -1.25 9.01 13.50
CA TYR A 69 -0.72 9.64 12.29
C TYR A 69 -1.75 10.54 11.61
N ALA A 70 -3.04 10.22 11.66
CA ALA A 70 -4.09 11.09 11.13
C ALA A 70 -4.14 12.42 11.91
N MET A 71 -4.07 12.35 13.24
CA MET A 71 -4.04 13.53 14.12
C MET A 71 -2.79 14.38 13.87
N LEU A 72 -1.62 13.77 13.72
CA LEU A 72 -0.39 14.48 13.36
C LEU A 72 -0.52 15.22 12.01
N ARG A 73 -1.17 14.62 11.00
CA ARG A 73 -1.39 15.30 9.71
C ARG A 73 -2.30 16.51 9.84
N VAL A 74 -3.32 16.45 10.71
CA VAL A 74 -4.18 17.60 11.01
C VAL A 74 -3.34 18.71 11.67
N LEU A 75 -2.53 18.36 12.67
CA LEU A 75 -1.65 19.30 13.35
C LEU A 75 -0.72 20.04 12.37
N TYR A 76 -0.02 19.29 11.51
CA TYR A 76 0.91 19.86 10.52
C TYR A 76 0.20 20.68 9.43
N SER A 77 -1.04 20.32 9.08
CA SER A 77 -1.82 21.14 8.14
C SER A 77 -2.20 22.51 8.70
N ARG A 78 -2.30 22.64 10.03
CA ARG A 78 -2.69 23.88 10.70
C ARG A 78 -1.49 24.72 11.14
N LEU A 79 -0.49 24.09 11.74
CA LEU A 79 0.64 24.77 12.38
C LEU A 79 1.95 24.68 11.59
N GLY A 80 1.97 23.86 10.53
CA GLY A 80 3.18 23.57 9.78
C GLY A 80 3.73 24.80 9.06
N THR A 81 5.03 25.04 9.24
CA THR A 81 5.78 26.06 8.50
C THR A 81 6.92 25.40 7.70
N PRO A 82 7.04 25.64 6.38
CA PRO A 82 6.10 26.38 5.54
C PRO A 82 4.74 25.69 5.42
N HIS A 83 3.69 26.45 5.07
CA HIS A 83 2.37 25.88 4.84
C HIS A 83 2.37 25.09 3.51
N LEU A 84 1.93 23.83 3.56
CA LEU A 84 1.91 22.93 2.40
C LEU A 84 0.50 22.61 1.90
N GLY A 85 -0.52 22.80 2.74
CA GLY A 85 -1.91 22.49 2.43
C GLY A 85 -2.59 21.63 3.50
N GLY A 86 -3.71 21.01 3.14
CA GLY A 86 -4.51 20.20 4.05
C GLY A 86 -3.84 18.89 4.50
N PRO A 87 -4.49 18.09 5.37
CA PRO A 87 -3.94 16.84 5.92
C PRO A 87 -3.53 15.80 4.88
N GLY A 88 -4.07 15.88 3.66
CA GLY A 88 -3.67 15.03 2.52
C GLY A 88 -2.23 15.28 2.06
N ALA A 89 -1.73 16.50 2.19
CA ALA A 89 -0.36 16.88 1.84
C ALA A 89 0.70 16.25 2.75
N PHE A 90 0.28 15.67 3.89
CA PHE A 90 1.14 14.96 4.84
C PHE A 90 0.85 13.46 4.85
N SER A 91 0.06 12.95 3.92
CA SER A 91 -0.31 11.54 3.84
C SER A 91 0.62 10.78 2.90
N PHE A 92 1.34 9.78 3.40
CA PHE A 92 2.10 8.86 2.55
C PHE A 92 1.20 7.96 1.68
N ASN A 93 -0.12 7.96 1.89
CA ASN A 93 -1.11 7.25 1.08
C ASN A 93 -1.72 8.13 -0.04
N THR A 94 -1.39 9.41 -0.09
CA THR A 94 -1.97 10.36 -1.04
C THR A 94 -0.90 10.89 -1.98
N ALA A 95 -0.98 10.49 -3.25
CA ALA A 95 -0.13 11.05 -4.30
C ALA A 95 -0.56 12.47 -4.68
N THR A 96 0.44 13.31 -4.98
CA THR A 96 0.21 14.59 -5.67
C THR A 96 -0.29 14.30 -7.07
N VAL A 97 -1.39 14.94 -7.45
CA VAL A 97 -2.00 14.76 -8.78
C VAL A 97 -2.33 16.12 -9.39
N GLU A 98 -2.15 16.20 -10.70
CA GLU A 98 -2.58 17.32 -11.53
C GLU A 98 -3.48 16.79 -12.64
N ALA A 99 -4.61 17.47 -12.85
CA ALA A 99 -5.55 17.16 -13.91
C ALA A 99 -5.97 18.44 -14.60
N SER A 100 -6.25 18.38 -15.89
CA SER A 100 -6.84 19.48 -16.65
C SER A 100 -8.08 19.00 -17.38
N GLY A 101 -9.17 19.77 -17.31
CA GLY A 101 -10.43 19.49 -17.97
C GLY A 101 -11.06 20.75 -18.54
N ALA A 102 -12.28 20.63 -19.07
CA ALA A 102 -13.08 21.78 -19.47
C ALA A 102 -14.39 21.81 -18.68
N LEU A 103 -14.72 22.95 -18.07
CA LEU A 103 -16.03 23.19 -17.46
C LEU A 103 -16.87 24.00 -18.44
N SER A 104 -18.07 23.52 -18.72
CA SER A 104 -19.07 24.26 -19.49
C SER A 104 -20.20 24.66 -18.54
N VAL A 105 -20.42 25.96 -18.37
CA VAL A 105 -21.46 26.50 -17.50
C VAL A 105 -22.56 27.13 -18.36
N GLY A 106 -23.78 26.57 -18.32
CA GLY A 106 -24.98 27.12 -18.98
C GLY A 106 -25.59 26.26 -20.12
N LYS A 107 -26.88 26.48 -20.41
CA LYS A 107 -27.63 25.83 -21.53
C LYS A 107 -27.43 26.58 -22.85
N GLU A 108 -27.36 25.81 -23.93
CA GLU A 108 -27.33 26.21 -25.35
C GLU A 108 -26.28 27.31 -25.67
N HIS A 109 -25.07 26.87 -26.04
CA HIS A 109 -23.85 27.66 -26.33
C HIS A 109 -22.93 28.02 -25.15
N ALA A 110 -22.71 27.08 -24.22
CA ALA A 110 -21.69 27.24 -23.18
C ALA A 110 -20.26 27.18 -23.77
N ARG A 111 -19.48 28.23 -23.50
CA ARG A 111 -18.03 28.28 -23.76
C ARG A 111 -17.33 27.32 -22.80
N ALA A 112 -16.61 26.35 -23.35
CA ALA A 112 -15.80 25.43 -22.57
C ALA A 112 -14.55 26.17 -22.03
N GLU A 113 -14.46 26.36 -20.72
CA GLU A 113 -13.28 26.94 -20.07
C GLU A 113 -12.35 25.83 -19.59
N LYS A 114 -11.07 25.90 -19.97
CA LYS A 114 -10.06 24.95 -19.50
C LYS A 114 -9.75 25.23 -18.03
N VAL A 115 -9.96 24.25 -17.17
CA VAL A 115 -9.70 24.32 -15.73
C VAL A 115 -8.64 23.30 -15.36
N SER A 116 -7.67 23.71 -14.56
CA SER A 116 -6.68 22.84 -13.93
C SER A 116 -7.08 22.56 -12.48
N PHE A 117 -6.88 21.32 -12.06
CA PHE A 117 -7.07 20.83 -10.72
C PHE A 117 -5.73 20.31 -10.21
N HIS A 118 -5.26 20.83 -9.09
CA HIS A 118 -4.07 20.35 -8.41
C HIS A 118 -4.45 19.88 -7.01
N ARG A 119 -4.01 18.68 -6.63
CA ARG A 119 -4.14 18.18 -5.27
C ARG A 119 -2.76 17.75 -4.79
N THR A 120 -2.23 18.49 -3.82
CA THR A 120 -0.98 18.18 -3.14
C THR A 120 -1.16 16.97 -2.22
N GLY A 121 -0.28 15.98 -2.37
CA GLY A 121 -0.21 14.78 -1.55
C GLY A 121 1.16 14.64 -0.88
N GLY A 122 1.21 13.90 0.23
CA GLY A 122 2.45 13.69 0.98
C GLY A 122 3.27 12.48 0.55
N MET A 123 2.81 11.68 -0.41
CA MET A 123 3.48 10.44 -0.81
C MET A 123 4.82 10.71 -1.50
N CYS A 124 5.89 10.05 -1.03
CA CYS A 124 7.15 10.00 -1.78
C CYS A 124 6.91 9.34 -3.15
N PRO A 125 7.21 10.02 -4.28
CA PRO A 125 6.92 9.51 -5.61
C PRO A 125 7.76 8.27 -5.97
N ARG A 126 9.01 8.19 -5.50
CA ARG A 126 9.91 7.06 -5.83
C ARG A 126 9.54 5.74 -5.18
N CYS A 127 9.08 5.75 -3.93
CA CYS A 127 8.70 4.53 -3.21
C CYS A 127 7.19 4.36 -3.05
N GLU A 128 6.40 5.29 -3.60
CA GLU A 128 4.94 5.37 -3.46
C GLU A 128 4.49 5.25 -1.99
N GLY A 129 5.20 5.89 -1.06
CA GLY A 129 4.86 5.84 0.36
C GLY A 129 5.16 4.51 1.07
N ARG A 130 5.96 3.62 0.48
CA ARG A 130 6.42 2.38 1.14
C ARG A 130 7.62 2.59 2.05
N GLY A 131 8.47 3.58 1.75
CA GLY A 131 9.69 3.89 2.51
C GLY A 131 10.89 3.02 2.11
N SER A 132 10.66 1.87 1.50
CA SER A 132 11.71 1.06 0.87
C SER A 132 11.60 1.10 -0.65
N VAL A 133 12.73 1.10 -1.33
CA VAL A 133 12.80 0.75 -2.75
C VAL A 133 13.21 -0.71 -2.87
N THR A 134 12.50 -1.41 -3.74
CA THR A 134 12.89 -2.75 -4.14
C THR A 134 13.86 -2.62 -5.31
N ASP A 135 15.13 -2.87 -5.04
CA ASP A 135 16.04 -3.21 -6.13
C ASP A 135 16.00 -4.72 -6.35
N MET A 136 15.96 -5.12 -7.62
CA MET A 136 15.87 -6.53 -7.99
C MET A 136 17.16 -6.95 -8.65
N ASP A 137 17.84 -7.92 -8.04
CA ASP A 137 19.04 -8.52 -8.60
C ASP A 137 18.69 -9.23 -9.91
N ARG A 138 19.16 -8.65 -11.02
CA ARG A 138 18.91 -9.14 -12.38
C ARG A 138 19.36 -10.59 -12.54
N THR A 139 20.46 -10.99 -11.90
CA THR A 139 21.01 -12.35 -11.98
C THR A 139 20.11 -13.39 -11.31
N ARG A 140 19.17 -12.94 -10.47
CA ARG A 140 18.17 -13.79 -9.81
C ARG A 140 16.83 -13.82 -10.53
N LEU A 141 16.61 -12.92 -11.49
CA LEU A 141 15.39 -12.87 -12.30
C LEU A 141 15.44 -13.86 -13.47
N TYR A 142 16.61 -14.03 -14.07
CA TYR A 142 16.82 -14.93 -15.20
C TYR A 142 18.20 -15.61 -15.18
N ASP A 143 18.29 -16.75 -15.85
CA ASP A 143 19.52 -17.47 -16.17
C ASP A 143 20.00 -17.04 -17.56
N ALA A 144 21.13 -16.34 -17.61
CA ALA A 144 21.69 -15.80 -18.85
C ALA A 144 22.17 -16.89 -19.83
N SER A 145 22.46 -18.10 -19.34
CA SER A 145 22.93 -19.21 -20.17
C SER A 145 21.82 -19.91 -20.97
N LYS A 146 20.55 -19.62 -20.64
CA LYS A 146 19.39 -20.29 -21.22
C LYS A 146 18.60 -19.36 -22.12
N SER A 147 17.87 -19.95 -23.06
CA SER A 147 16.87 -19.25 -23.84
C SER A 147 15.58 -19.05 -23.06
N LEU A 148 14.73 -18.14 -23.52
CA LEU A 148 13.41 -17.94 -22.93
C LEU A 148 12.49 -19.16 -23.13
N ALA A 149 12.71 -19.94 -24.20
CA ALA A 149 12.03 -21.22 -24.43
C ALA A 149 12.49 -22.30 -23.44
N ASP A 150 13.79 -22.34 -23.11
CA ASP A 150 14.40 -23.32 -22.18
C ASP A 150 14.27 -22.92 -20.71
N GLY A 151 13.40 -21.95 -20.41
CA GLY A 151 13.07 -21.57 -19.04
C GLY A 151 14.10 -20.67 -18.37
N ALA A 152 14.74 -19.76 -19.10
CA ALA A 152 15.63 -18.75 -18.52
C ALA A 152 15.01 -17.94 -17.37
N ARG A 153 13.69 -17.72 -17.35
CA ARG A 153 13.03 -16.95 -16.29
C ARG A 153 12.94 -17.75 -14.99
N LEU A 154 13.48 -17.20 -13.90
CA LEU A 154 13.57 -17.86 -12.60
C LEU A 154 12.40 -17.54 -11.65
N ALA A 155 11.66 -16.46 -11.93
CA ALA A 155 10.53 -16.02 -11.12
C ALA A 155 9.39 -17.06 -11.08
N PRO A 156 8.83 -17.40 -9.90
CA PRO A 156 7.69 -18.30 -9.78
C PRO A 156 6.49 -17.85 -10.61
N GLY A 157 5.88 -18.77 -11.35
CA GLY A 157 4.77 -18.45 -12.26
C GLY A 157 5.18 -17.86 -13.62
N TYR A 158 6.49 -17.68 -13.87
CA TYR A 158 7.06 -17.22 -15.14
C TYR A 158 7.99 -18.25 -15.82
N LYS A 159 8.23 -19.38 -15.13
CA LYS A 159 8.97 -20.53 -15.67
C LYS A 159 8.27 -21.14 -16.90
N ALA A 160 9.01 -21.90 -17.69
CA ALA A 160 8.53 -22.53 -18.92
C ALA A 160 7.22 -23.33 -18.73
N GLY A 161 6.37 -23.35 -19.76
CA GLY A 161 5.14 -24.15 -19.82
C GLY A 161 3.85 -23.45 -19.38
N GLY A 162 3.91 -22.27 -18.73
CA GLY A 162 2.73 -21.51 -18.32
C GLY A 162 2.29 -20.41 -19.31
N TRP A 163 1.05 -19.93 -19.19
CA TRP A 163 0.54 -18.80 -20.01
C TRP A 163 1.42 -17.54 -19.91
N ASN A 164 1.95 -17.29 -18.72
CA ASN A 164 2.89 -16.19 -18.48
C ASN A 164 4.22 -16.37 -19.23
N ALA A 165 4.71 -17.61 -19.37
CA ALA A 165 5.91 -17.88 -20.16
C ALA A 165 5.65 -17.59 -21.64
N ARG A 166 4.48 -18.02 -22.14
CA ARG A 166 4.03 -17.81 -23.51
C ARG A 166 3.99 -16.33 -23.89
N LEU A 167 3.56 -15.47 -22.96
CA LEU A 167 3.57 -14.01 -23.16
C LEU A 167 4.96 -13.50 -23.59
N TYR A 168 6.01 -13.96 -22.92
CA TYR A 168 7.37 -13.50 -23.18
C TYR A 168 7.97 -14.18 -24.40
N THR A 169 7.74 -15.49 -24.58
CA THR A 169 8.32 -16.25 -25.69
C THR A 169 7.68 -15.91 -27.05
N GLU A 170 6.38 -15.62 -27.09
CA GLU A 170 5.65 -15.29 -28.33
C GLU A 170 5.42 -13.78 -28.50
N SER A 171 6.17 -12.94 -27.78
CA SER A 171 6.03 -11.47 -27.84
C SER A 171 6.46 -10.87 -29.18
N GLY A 172 7.39 -11.52 -29.90
CA GLY A 172 7.96 -11.01 -31.15
C GLY A 172 8.91 -9.81 -30.96
N LEU A 173 9.26 -9.44 -29.72
CA LEU A 173 10.18 -8.34 -29.43
C LEU A 173 11.67 -8.74 -29.51
N TYR A 174 11.94 -10.03 -29.35
CA TYR A 174 13.28 -10.63 -29.33
C TYR A 174 13.17 -12.10 -29.73
N ASP A 175 14.30 -12.72 -30.08
CA ASP A 175 14.37 -14.15 -30.34
C ASP A 175 14.30 -14.94 -29.02
N ALA A 176 13.25 -15.74 -28.85
CA ALA A 176 13.04 -16.55 -27.66
C ALA A 176 13.92 -17.81 -27.58
N GLY A 177 14.51 -18.25 -28.70
CA GLY A 177 15.45 -19.37 -28.77
C GLY A 177 16.90 -18.95 -28.46
N LYS A 178 17.19 -17.65 -28.52
CA LYS A 178 18.49 -17.08 -28.18
C LYS A 178 18.71 -17.06 -26.67
N PRO A 179 19.90 -17.42 -26.16
CA PRO A 179 20.25 -17.27 -24.75
C PRO A 179 20.12 -15.81 -24.29
N VAL A 180 19.57 -15.59 -23.10
CA VAL A 180 19.32 -14.21 -22.60
C VAL A 180 20.61 -13.42 -22.44
N GLY A 181 21.74 -14.08 -22.16
CA GLY A 181 23.05 -13.43 -22.08
C GLY A 181 23.56 -12.84 -23.39
N GLU A 182 23.01 -13.26 -24.53
CA GLU A 182 23.36 -12.72 -25.85
C GLU A 182 22.42 -11.59 -26.29
N PHE A 183 21.38 -11.29 -25.51
CA PHE A 183 20.42 -10.24 -25.86
C PHE A 183 21.13 -8.89 -25.97
N THR A 184 20.76 -8.11 -26.98
CA THR A 184 21.17 -6.70 -27.06
C THR A 184 20.59 -5.92 -25.89
N GLU A 185 21.15 -4.75 -25.58
CA GLU A 185 20.62 -3.88 -24.53
C GLU A 185 19.14 -3.56 -24.72
N ARG A 186 18.70 -3.38 -25.97
CA ARG A 186 17.30 -3.13 -26.31
C ARG A 186 16.42 -4.36 -26.05
N GLU A 187 16.84 -5.55 -26.48
CA GLU A 187 16.10 -6.80 -26.25
C GLU A 187 15.98 -7.10 -24.74
N LEU A 188 17.06 -6.86 -23.99
CA LEU A 188 17.10 -7.07 -22.56
C LEU A 188 16.27 -6.03 -21.80
N HIS A 189 16.28 -4.78 -22.24
CA HIS A 189 15.37 -3.75 -21.75
C HIS A 189 13.91 -4.12 -22.02
N ASP A 190 13.61 -4.59 -23.23
CA ASP A 190 12.26 -5.00 -23.61
C ASP A 190 11.75 -6.16 -22.74
N LEU A 191 12.60 -7.15 -22.46
CA LEU A 191 12.27 -8.24 -21.54
C LEU A 191 12.03 -7.78 -20.10
N LEU A 192 12.88 -6.89 -19.58
CA LEU A 192 12.92 -6.56 -18.16
C LEU A 192 12.06 -5.35 -17.78
N TYR A 193 12.10 -4.25 -18.53
CA TYR A 193 11.65 -2.94 -18.09
C TYR A 193 10.60 -2.27 -18.99
N ARG A 194 10.23 -2.88 -20.12
CA ARG A 194 9.24 -2.31 -21.05
C ARG A 194 7.95 -1.90 -20.35
N GLU A 195 7.52 -0.68 -20.64
CA GLU A 195 6.23 -0.15 -20.21
C GLU A 195 5.06 -0.93 -20.82
N PRO A 196 3.86 -0.89 -20.19
CA PRO A 196 2.68 -1.60 -20.67
C PRO A 196 2.26 -1.17 -22.08
N VAL A 197 2.34 -2.08 -23.06
CA VAL A 197 1.94 -1.83 -24.45
C VAL A 197 0.91 -2.87 -24.89
N ARG A 198 -0.18 -2.42 -25.51
CA ARG A 198 -1.17 -3.31 -26.15
C ARG A 198 -0.59 -3.84 -27.46
N MET A 199 -0.52 -5.15 -27.59
CA MET A 199 -0.04 -5.82 -28.79
C MET A 199 -0.65 -7.22 -28.95
N LYS A 200 -0.53 -7.78 -30.15
CA LYS A 200 -1.02 -9.12 -30.45
C LYS A 200 0.06 -10.14 -30.12
N ILE A 201 -0.22 -11.03 -29.18
CA ILE A 201 0.71 -12.08 -28.72
C ILE A 201 -0.02 -13.41 -28.82
N ALA A 202 0.60 -14.43 -29.41
CA ALA A 202 -0.03 -15.73 -29.62
C ALA A 202 -1.41 -15.66 -30.31
N GLY A 203 -1.63 -14.65 -31.17
CA GLY A 203 -2.91 -14.42 -31.85
C GLY A 203 -3.96 -13.61 -31.08
N ILE A 204 -3.71 -13.21 -29.83
CA ILE A 204 -4.67 -12.52 -28.96
C ILE A 204 -4.17 -11.12 -28.60
N ASN A 205 -5.07 -10.13 -28.59
CA ASN A 205 -4.75 -8.78 -28.13
C ASN A 205 -4.57 -8.74 -26.61
N MET A 206 -3.37 -8.42 -26.14
CA MET A 206 -3.04 -8.36 -24.73
C MET A 206 -2.03 -7.24 -24.44
N THR A 207 -1.85 -6.93 -23.15
CA THR A 207 -0.86 -5.94 -22.73
C THR A 207 0.44 -6.67 -22.40
N TYR A 208 1.50 -6.37 -23.14
CA TYR A 208 2.86 -6.77 -22.78
C TYR A 208 3.40 -5.80 -21.74
N GLU A 209 4.07 -6.34 -20.71
CA GLU A 209 4.76 -5.57 -19.67
C GLU A 209 6.03 -6.33 -19.28
N GLY A 210 7.13 -5.60 -19.08
CA GLY A 210 8.42 -6.17 -18.69
C GLY A 210 8.34 -6.98 -17.40
N LEU A 211 9.28 -7.91 -17.23
CA LEU A 211 9.29 -8.83 -16.09
C LEU A 211 9.39 -8.10 -14.72
N VAL A 212 10.18 -7.04 -14.63
CA VAL A 212 10.38 -6.23 -13.41
C VAL A 212 9.08 -5.54 -12.94
N PRO A 213 8.43 -4.68 -13.76
CA PRO A 213 7.19 -4.02 -13.34
C PRO A 213 6.08 -5.04 -13.01
N ARG A 214 6.03 -6.17 -13.72
CA ARG A 214 5.03 -7.20 -13.47
C ARG A 214 5.25 -7.95 -12.16
N ILE A 215 6.50 -8.31 -11.81
CA ILE A 215 6.85 -8.87 -10.51
C ILE A 215 6.57 -7.85 -9.39
N ARG A 216 6.89 -6.57 -9.59
CA ARG A 216 6.57 -5.50 -8.63
C ARG A 216 5.08 -5.44 -8.32
N LYS A 217 4.22 -5.50 -9.34
CA LYS A 217 2.76 -5.49 -9.18
C LYS A 217 2.22 -6.79 -8.57
N SER A 218 2.71 -7.96 -9.02
CA SER A 218 2.10 -9.25 -8.64
C SER A 218 2.64 -9.81 -7.33
N MET A 219 3.92 -9.60 -7.02
CA MET A 219 4.59 -10.18 -5.85
C MET A 219 4.89 -9.12 -4.79
N LEU A 220 5.27 -7.90 -5.15
CA LEU A 220 5.75 -6.90 -4.18
C LEU A 220 4.69 -5.89 -3.73
N ALA A 221 3.46 -6.02 -4.24
CA ALA A 221 2.31 -5.29 -3.72
C ALA A 221 1.75 -5.90 -2.43
N LYS A 222 2.08 -7.16 -2.12
CA LYS A 222 1.59 -7.90 -0.96
C LYS A 222 2.64 -7.96 0.14
N ASP A 223 2.19 -8.17 1.36
CA ASP A 223 3.08 -8.39 2.50
C ASP A 223 3.97 -9.61 2.30
N ARG A 224 5.23 -9.53 2.73
CA ARG A 224 6.18 -10.64 2.67
C ARG A 224 5.76 -11.84 3.53
N GLU A 225 5.16 -11.62 4.71
CA GLU A 225 4.73 -12.71 5.59
C GLU A 225 3.48 -13.41 5.09
N SER A 226 2.64 -12.69 4.33
CA SER A 226 1.44 -13.25 3.68
C SER A 226 1.72 -14.10 2.44
N MET A 227 2.95 -14.11 1.93
CA MET A 227 3.32 -14.81 0.70
C MET A 227 3.41 -16.33 0.89
N GLN A 228 3.10 -17.07 -0.17
CA GLN A 228 3.37 -18.50 -0.21
C GLN A 228 4.89 -18.77 -0.06
N PRO A 229 5.31 -19.85 0.63
CA PRO A 229 6.72 -20.07 0.98
C PRO A 229 7.69 -19.99 -0.19
N HIS A 230 7.31 -20.52 -1.36
CA HIS A 230 8.15 -20.52 -2.55
C HIS A 230 8.25 -19.14 -3.22
N ILE A 231 7.23 -18.29 -3.09
CA ILE A 231 7.25 -16.90 -3.57
C ILE A 231 8.13 -16.07 -2.63
N ARG A 232 7.94 -16.23 -1.31
CA ARG A 232 8.77 -15.57 -0.30
C ARG A 232 10.25 -15.90 -0.49
N ALA A 233 10.59 -17.17 -0.68
CA ALA A 233 11.98 -17.59 -0.93
C ALA A 233 12.57 -16.99 -2.22
N PHE A 234 11.75 -16.76 -3.25
CA PHE A 234 12.20 -16.03 -4.44
C PHE A 234 12.43 -14.56 -4.15
N VAL A 235 11.47 -13.88 -3.49
CA VAL A 235 11.58 -12.47 -3.12
C VAL A 235 12.82 -12.26 -2.25
N ASP A 236 13.03 -13.05 -1.20
CA ASP A 236 14.17 -12.93 -0.28
C ASP A 236 15.53 -13.03 -0.98
N ARG A 237 15.60 -13.78 -2.09
CA ARG A 237 16.83 -13.96 -2.87
C ARG A 237 16.98 -12.91 -3.98
N ALA A 238 15.88 -12.51 -4.61
CA ALA A 238 15.89 -11.69 -5.83
C ALA A 238 15.65 -10.20 -5.56
N VAL A 239 15.18 -9.85 -4.36
CA VAL A 239 14.83 -8.49 -3.97
C VAL A 239 15.70 -8.08 -2.79
N THR A 240 16.49 -7.05 -3.00
CA THR A 240 17.06 -6.28 -1.89
C THR A 240 16.09 -5.18 -1.54
N PHE A 241 15.56 -5.24 -0.32
CA PHE A 241 14.83 -4.13 0.28
C PHE A 241 15.86 -3.13 0.78
N ALA A 242 16.05 -2.04 0.03
CA ALA A 242 16.85 -0.93 0.48
C ALA A 242 15.91 0.17 1.00
N THR A 243 16.35 0.88 2.04
CA THR A 243 15.72 2.14 2.42
C THR A 243 15.68 3.07 1.21
N CYS A 244 14.53 3.68 0.94
CA CYS A 244 14.38 4.59 -0.20
C CYS A 244 15.41 5.74 -0.06
N PRO A 245 16.32 5.97 -1.02
CA PRO A 245 17.32 7.03 -0.90
C PRO A 245 16.71 8.43 -0.94
N GLU A 246 15.53 8.57 -1.54
CA GLU A 246 14.89 9.87 -1.72
C GLU A 246 14.20 10.33 -0.44
N CYS A 247 13.49 9.43 0.24
CA CYS A 247 12.77 9.77 1.47
C CYS A 247 13.41 9.21 2.74
N GLU A 248 14.52 8.48 2.63
CA GLU A 248 15.25 7.87 3.75
C GLU A 248 14.36 7.02 4.66
N GLY A 249 13.35 6.34 4.09
CA GLY A 249 12.42 5.50 4.85
C GLY A 249 11.19 6.22 5.40
N THR A 250 11.17 7.56 5.37
CA THR A 250 10.07 8.37 5.94
C THR A 250 8.75 8.26 5.18
N ARG A 251 8.76 7.72 3.96
CA ARG A 251 7.59 7.54 3.06
C ARG A 251 7.01 8.84 2.50
N LEU A 252 7.54 9.98 2.91
CA LEU A 252 6.99 11.29 2.60
C LEU A 252 7.74 12.02 1.50
N SER A 253 7.03 12.91 0.80
CA SER A 253 7.59 13.82 -0.19
C SER A 253 8.60 14.78 0.45
N ALA A 254 9.45 15.41 -0.38
CA ALA A 254 10.43 16.37 0.11
C ALA A 254 9.76 17.58 0.78
N GLU A 255 8.66 18.06 0.20
CA GLU A 255 7.88 19.19 0.69
C GLU A 255 7.25 18.88 2.04
N ALA A 256 6.61 17.71 2.19
CA ALA A 256 6.01 17.29 3.45
C ALA A 256 7.05 17.13 4.56
N ARG A 257 8.27 16.69 4.21
CA ARG A 257 9.40 16.58 5.15
C ARG A 257 10.04 17.92 5.49
N ALA A 258 9.88 18.95 4.67
CA ALA A 258 10.44 20.27 4.95
C ALA A 258 9.62 21.02 6.02
N VAL A 259 8.33 20.70 6.15
CA VAL A 259 7.45 21.33 7.13
C VAL A 259 7.86 20.99 8.56
N ARG A 260 7.84 22.01 9.41
CA ARG A 260 8.13 21.91 10.84
C ARG A 260 6.97 22.45 11.68
N VAL A 261 6.71 21.81 12.81
CA VAL A 261 5.89 22.32 13.91
C VAL A 261 6.76 22.30 15.16
N ALA A 262 6.91 23.43 15.84
CA ALA A 262 7.80 23.60 17.00
C ALA A 262 9.19 22.96 16.79
N GLY A 263 9.80 23.19 15.61
CA GLY A 263 11.12 22.70 15.25
C GLY A 263 11.22 21.22 14.84
N LYS A 264 10.12 20.45 14.87
CA LYS A 264 10.10 19.03 14.51
C LYS A 264 9.39 18.77 13.20
N GLY A 265 9.87 17.82 12.40
CA GLY A 265 9.19 17.31 11.21
C GLY A 265 8.24 16.16 11.52
N ILE A 266 7.20 15.99 10.69
CA ILE A 266 6.18 14.95 10.91
C ILE A 266 6.79 13.54 10.89
N ALA A 267 7.79 13.32 10.05
CA ALA A 267 8.52 12.05 9.97
C ALA A 267 9.33 11.76 11.25
N GLU A 268 9.93 12.79 11.86
CA GLU A 268 10.65 12.64 13.13
C GLU A 268 9.70 12.26 14.26
N LEU A 269 8.55 12.94 14.36
CA LEU A 269 7.53 12.63 15.36
C LEU A 269 6.91 11.25 15.15
N SER A 270 6.75 10.82 13.90
CA SER A 270 6.23 9.49 13.56
C SER A 270 7.21 8.35 13.90
N ALA A 271 8.48 8.67 14.13
CA ALA A 271 9.52 7.71 14.53
C ALA A 271 9.72 7.64 16.06
N LEU A 272 9.11 8.54 16.83
CA LEU A 272 9.19 8.53 18.29
C LEU A 272 8.43 7.34 18.89
N GLN A 273 8.84 6.93 20.09
CA GLN A 273 7.98 6.08 20.91
C GLN A 273 6.69 6.83 21.23
N ILE A 274 5.57 6.11 21.36
CA ILE A 274 4.25 6.72 21.63
C ILE A 274 4.29 7.60 22.90
N GLY A 275 5.03 7.18 23.93
CA GLY A 275 5.20 7.98 25.15
C GLY A 275 5.95 9.30 24.91
N ASP A 276 7.00 9.29 24.11
CA ASP A 276 7.77 10.50 23.77
C ASP A 276 6.95 11.45 22.89
N LEU A 277 6.15 10.90 21.96
CA LEU A 277 5.23 11.67 21.14
C LEU A 277 4.17 12.35 22.01
N ALA A 278 3.57 11.62 22.96
CA ALA A 278 2.60 12.18 23.91
C ALA A 278 3.21 13.30 24.76
N ALA A 279 4.43 13.09 25.29
CA ALA A 279 5.15 14.11 26.06
C ALA A 279 5.50 15.35 25.21
N TRP A 280 5.77 15.18 23.93
CA TRP A 280 5.98 16.31 23.01
C TRP A 280 4.68 17.07 22.74
N LEU A 281 3.58 16.37 22.47
CA LEU A 281 2.26 16.97 22.23
C LEU A 281 1.78 17.77 23.44
N ALA A 282 1.98 17.25 24.66
CA ALA A 282 1.58 17.93 25.89
C ALA A 282 2.31 19.26 26.15
N ARG A 283 3.44 19.52 25.47
CA ARG A 283 4.18 20.79 25.55
C ARG A 283 3.75 21.81 24.51
N LEU A 284 2.88 21.43 23.57
CA LEU A 284 2.43 22.31 22.52
C LEU A 284 1.27 23.18 23.04
N ASP A 285 1.57 24.45 23.34
CA ASP A 285 0.57 25.42 23.80
C ASP A 285 -0.04 26.15 22.59
N GLU A 286 -0.97 25.47 21.90
CA GLU A 286 -1.59 25.96 20.68
C GLU A 286 -3.13 25.86 20.75
N PRO A 287 -3.81 26.91 21.26
CA PRO A 287 -5.27 26.91 21.44
C PRO A 287 -6.04 26.70 20.13
N SER A 288 -5.45 27.07 19.00
CA SER A 288 -6.06 26.95 17.66
C SER A 288 -6.30 25.51 17.20
N VAL A 289 -5.68 24.53 17.87
CA VAL A 289 -5.80 23.11 17.54
C VAL A 289 -6.47 22.28 18.63
N ALA A 290 -6.84 22.86 19.77
CA ALA A 290 -7.56 22.13 20.82
C ALA A 290 -8.95 21.64 20.37
N PRO A 291 -9.44 20.46 20.81
CA PRO A 291 -8.76 19.44 21.61
C PRO A 291 -8.13 18.38 20.68
N LEU A 292 -6.82 18.48 20.42
CA LEU A 292 -6.05 17.49 19.67
C LEU A 292 -5.25 16.61 20.62
#